data_AF-A0A946IV58-F1
#
_entry.id   AF-A0A946IV58-F1
#
_cell.length_a   1.000
_cell.length_b   1.000
_cell.length_c   1.000
_cell.angle_alpha   90.00
_cell.angle_beta   90.00
_cell.angle_gamma   90.00
#
_symmetry.space_group_name_H-M   'P 1'
#
loop_
_entity.id
_entity.type
_entity.pdbx_description
1 polymer ?
#
loop_
_entity_poly.entity_id
_entity_poly.type
_entity_poly.pdbx_seq_one_letter_code
_entity_poly.pdbx_strand_id
1 'polypeptide(L)' 'MKIKMLKTRQGSPDGISVHTYCAEDIVEIPDELAKVFIRKRWAKNMESKNLGKAPENKRARTRKKMAK' A
#
# COMPACT_ATOMS: atom_id res chain seq x y z
N MET A 1 -3.90 10.89 6.43
CA MET A 1 -2.72 10.06 6.09
C MET A 1 -2.25 10.45 4.70
N LYS A 2 -0.93 10.66 4.51
CA LYS A 2 -0.36 11.02 3.20
C LYS A 2 -0.01 9.76 2.40
N ILE A 3 -0.59 9.61 1.21
CA ILE A 3 -0.31 8.51 0.29
C ILE A 3 0.05 9.04 -1.10
N LYS A 4 0.98 8.37 -1.77
CA LYS A 4 1.30 8.61 -3.17
C LYS A 4 0.47 7.67 -4.05
N MET A 5 -0.37 8.21 -4.91
CA MET A 5 -1.13 7.41 -5.86
C MET A 5 -0.21 6.81 -6.92
N LEU A 6 -0.46 5.56 -7.29
CA LEU A 6 0.26 4.86 -8.36
C LEU A 6 -0.60 4.77 -9.63
N LYS A 7 -1.92 4.90 -9.50
CA LYS A 7 -2.89 4.81 -10.59
C LYS A 7 -3.96 5.86 -10.40
N THR A 8 -4.46 6.40 -11.51
CA THR A 8 -5.59 7.33 -11.50
C THR A 8 -6.86 6.60 -11.08
N ARG A 9 -7.54 7.10 -10.07
CA ARG A 9 -8.76 6.49 -9.55
C ARG A 9 -9.69 7.54 -8.93
N GLN A 10 -10.98 7.28 -9.02
CA GLN A 10 -11.98 8.03 -8.29
C GLN A 10 -12.29 7.35 -6.97
N GLY A 11 -12.44 8.12 -5.91
CA GLY A 11 -12.82 7.63 -4.60
C GLY A 11 -13.49 8.71 -3.78
N SER A 12 -14.35 8.29 -2.86
CA SER A 12 -15.05 9.20 -1.96
C SER A 12 -14.47 9.08 -0.56
N PRO A 13 -13.73 10.07 -0.05
CA PRO A 13 -13.20 10.04 1.32
C PRO A 13 -14.32 10.01 2.37
N ASP A 14 -15.43 10.69 2.10
CA ASP A 14 -16.55 10.85 3.04
C ASP A 14 -17.82 10.09 2.60
N GLY A 15 -17.73 9.27 1.55
CA GLY A 15 -18.90 8.58 0.96
C GLY A 15 -19.90 9.49 0.23
N ILE A 16 -19.76 10.81 0.33
CA ILE A 16 -20.67 11.82 -0.24
C ILE A 16 -20.07 12.44 -1.51
N SER A 17 -18.79 12.83 -1.48
CA SER A 17 -18.12 13.53 -2.58
C SER A 17 -17.10 12.63 -3.28
N VAL A 18 -17.21 12.51 -4.60
CA VAL A 18 -16.25 11.74 -5.42
C VAL A 18 -15.09 12.65 -5.82
N HIS A 19 -13.88 12.31 -5.36
CA HIS A 19 -12.65 12.96 -5.79
C HIS A 19 -11.90 12.10 -6.81
N THR A 20 -11.35 12.73 -7.83
CA THR A 20 -10.46 12.09 -8.80
C THR A 20 -9.02 12.25 -8.34
N TYR A 21 -8.39 11.14 -7.99
CA TYR A 21 -7.00 11.09 -7.58
C TYR A 21 -6.13 10.67 -8.77
N CYS A 22 -5.22 11.55 -9.21
CA CYS A 22 -4.33 11.26 -10.33
C CYS A 22 -3.20 10.31 -9.93
N ALA A 23 -2.71 9.51 -10.88
CA ALA A 23 -1.47 8.76 -10.70
C ALA A 23 -0.30 9.70 -10.39
N GLU A 24 0.64 9.23 -9.58
CA GLU A 24 1.84 9.94 -9.13
C GLU A 24 1.62 11.14 -8.21
N ASP A 25 0.37 11.53 -8.01
CA ASP A 25 -0.02 12.61 -7.11
C ASP A 25 0.05 12.18 -5.63
N ILE A 26 0.38 13.13 -4.75
CA ILE A 26 0.47 12.89 -3.31
C ILE A 26 -0.71 13.57 -2.65
N VAL A 27 -1.64 12.76 -2.17
CA VAL A 27 -2.88 13.24 -1.57
C VAL A 27 -2.96 12.87 -0.10
N GLU A 28 -3.57 13.76 0.67
CA GLU A 28 -3.91 13.50 2.06
C GLU A 28 -5.36 13.05 2.14
N ILE A 29 -5.58 11.82 2.59
CA ILE A 29 -6.91 11.22 2.70
C ILE A 29 -7.07 10.52 4.06
N PRO A 30 -8.32 10.25 4.51
CA PRO A 30 -8.58 9.51 5.74
C PRO A 30 -7.94 8.10 5.75
N ASP A 31 -7.57 7.62 6.94
CA ASP A 31 -6.84 6.36 7.13
C ASP A 31 -7.64 5.14 6.65
N GLU A 32 -8.96 5.17 6.81
CA GLU A 32 -9.88 4.14 6.30
C GLU A 32 -9.80 4.01 4.77
N LEU A 33 -9.84 5.14 4.07
CA LEU A 33 -9.73 5.17 2.62
C LEU A 33 -8.30 4.80 2.19
N ALA A 34 -7.27 5.36 2.84
CA ALA A 34 -5.86 5.04 2.57
C ALA A 34 -5.58 3.54 2.68
N LYS A 35 -6.13 2.84 3.69
CA LYS A 35 -6.01 1.38 3.82
C LYS A 35 -6.55 0.65 2.61
N VAL A 36 -7.68 1.07 2.04
CA VAL A 36 -8.25 0.45 0.84
C VAL A 36 -7.33 0.66 -0.36
N PHE A 37 -6.85 1.88 -0.57
CA PHE A 37 -5.93 2.21 -1.67
C PHE A 37 -4.61 1.43 -1.58
N ILE A 38 -4.05 1.30 -0.38
CA ILE A 38 -2.83 0.51 -0.15
C ILE A 38 -3.11 -0.99 -0.34
N ARG A 39 -4.19 -1.52 0.24
CA ARG A 39 -4.56 -2.95 0.15
C ARG A 39 -4.81 -3.40 -1.29
N LYS A 40 -5.38 -2.52 -2.13
CA LYS A 40 -5.62 -2.77 -3.56
C LYS A 40 -4.41 -2.46 -4.44
N ARG A 41 -3.27 -2.04 -3.86
CA ARG A 41 -2.06 -1.61 -4.58
C ARG A 41 -2.31 -0.46 -5.57
N TRP A 42 -3.19 0.46 -5.20
CA TRP A 42 -3.47 1.68 -5.98
C TRP A 42 -2.67 2.88 -5.51
N ALA A 43 -2.23 2.88 -4.25
CA ALA A 43 -1.38 3.91 -3.68
C ALA A 43 -0.29 3.30 -2.80
N LYS A 44 0.73 4.11 -2.49
CA LYS A 44 1.83 3.79 -1.59
C LYS A 44 1.76 4.74 -0.40
N ASN A 45 1.95 4.20 0.81
CA ASN A 45 2.04 5.04 2.00
C ASN A 45 3.33 5.88 1.95
N MET A 46 3.19 7.21 2.08
CA MET A 46 4.30 8.16 2.17
C MET A 46 4.62 8.54 3.62
N GLU A 47 3.68 8.33 4.53
CA GLU A 47 3.96 8.40 5.95
C GLU A 47 4.95 7.28 6.26
N SER A 48 6.18 7.67 6.58
CA SER A 48 7.25 6.80 7.06
C SER A 48 6.85 6.24 8.41
N LYS A 49 5.85 5.35 8.42
CA LYS A 49 5.70 4.42 9.52
C LYS A 49 6.96 3.59 9.45
N ASN A 50 7.82 3.80 10.45
CA ASN A 50 8.82 2.86 10.93
C ASN A 50 8.12 1.51 11.26
N LEU A 51 7.52 0.86 10.24
CA LEU A 51 7.11 -0.52 10.29
C LEU A 51 8.43 -1.26 10.18
N GLY A 52 9.06 -1.50 11.34
CA GLY A 52 10.35 -2.16 11.44
C GLY A 52 10.44 -3.36 10.49
N LYS A 53 11.63 -3.54 9.91
CA LYS A 53 12.04 -4.63 9.00
C LYS A 53 10.90 -5.61 8.68
N ALA A 54 10.39 -5.55 7.44
CA ALA A 54 9.70 -6.70 6.87
C ALA A 54 10.51 -7.95 7.26
N PRO A 55 9.94 -8.95 7.97
CA PRO A 55 10.73 -10.09 8.40
C PRO A 55 11.31 -10.72 7.14
N GLU A 56 12.63 -10.57 6.98
CA GLU A 56 13.47 -11.14 5.94
C GLU A 56 13.61 -12.66 6.16
N ASN A 57 12.50 -13.32 6.43
CA ASN A 57 12.47 -14.75 6.59
C ASN A 57 11.19 -15.32 5.99
N LYS A 58 10.96 -15.01 4.72
CA LYS A 58 10.31 -15.99 3.85
C LYS A 58 11.29 -17.16 3.74
N ARG A 59 11.26 -18.04 4.74
CA ARG A 59 11.92 -19.36 4.75
C ARG A 59 11.45 -20.11 3.51
N ALA A 60 12.05 -19.84 2.36
CA ALA A 60 12.04 -20.76 1.25
C ALA A 60 12.88 -21.95 1.75
N ARG A 61 12.18 -22.98 2.22
CA ARG A 61 12.77 -24.26 2.62
C ARG A 61 13.81 -24.66 1.58
N THR A 62 15.08 -24.51 1.91
CA THR A 62 16.15 -25.22 1.22
C THR A 62 15.82 -26.70 1.40
N ARG A 63 15.25 -27.34 0.36
CA ARG A 63 15.16 -28.80 0.33
C ARG A 63 16.60 -29.30 0.24
N LYS A 64 17.23 -29.50 1.41
CA LYS A 64 18.33 -30.44 1.56
C LYS A 64 17.82 -31.79 1.05
N LYS A 65 18.18 -32.15 -0.17
CA LYS A 65 18.40 -33.55 -0.52
C LYS A 65 19.90 -33.74 -0.60
N MET A 66 20.48 -34.08 0.56
CA MET A 66 21.75 -34.79 0.59
C MET A 66 21.48 -36.25 0.18
N ALA A 67 22.35 -36.73 -0.71
CA ALA A 67 22.85 -38.10 -0.87
C ALA A 67 21.87 -39.27 -0.98
N LYS A 68 21.97 -39.99 -2.11
CA LYS A 68 22.60 -41.31 -2.12
C LYS A 68 23.35 -41.51 -3.42
#